data_AF-A0A4Q4ZUD5-F1
#
_entry.id   AF-A0A4Q4ZUD5-F1
#
_cell.length_a   1.000
_cell.length_b   1.000
_cell.length_c   1.000
_cell.angle_alpha   90.00
_cell.angle_beta   90.00
_cell.angle_gamma   90.00
#
_symmetry.space_group_name_H-M   'P 1'
#
loop_
_entity.id
_entity.type
_entity.pdbx_description
1 polymer ?
#
loop_
_entity_poly.entity_id
_entity_poly.type
_entity_poly.pdbx_seq_one_letter_code
_entity_poly.pdbx_strand_id
1 'polypeptide(L)' 'MVWLDLGSLGCGAARFEELGREAGLRLAGNRIITHYQIGEEAVRRLEGVFRTVAAEEEAGGRGGAAAQGESGSGPYGDRP' A
#
# COMPACT_ATOMS: atom_id res chain seq x y z
N MET A 1 -11.24 4.65 4.63
CA MET A 1 -10.71 4.07 3.38
C MET A 1 -9.64 5.01 2.86
N VAL A 2 -8.44 4.51 2.59
CA VAL A 2 -7.29 5.31 2.16
C VAL A 2 -6.72 4.66 0.90
N TRP A 3 -6.31 5.50 -0.05
CA TRP A 3 -5.60 5.10 -1.26
C TRP A 3 -4.13 5.43 -1.09
N LEU A 4 -3.26 4.49 -1.39
CA LEU A 4 -1.82 4.65 -1.35
C LEU A 4 -1.29 4.77 -2.77
N ASP A 5 -0.30 5.62 -2.96
CA ASP A 5 0.48 5.61 -4.19
C ASP A 5 1.69 4.70 -4.01
N LEU A 6 1.50 3.42 -4.32
CA LEU A 6 2.57 2.42 -4.27
C LEU A 6 3.60 2.62 -5.41
N GLY A 7 3.21 3.32 -6.49
CA GLY A 7 4.09 3.57 -7.64
C GLY A 7 5.19 4.57 -7.34
N SER A 8 4.87 5.63 -6.59
CA SER A 8 5.88 6.58 -6.08
C SER A 8 6.77 6.01 -4.99
N LEU A 9 6.32 4.92 -4.35
CA LEU A 9 7.05 4.17 -3.33
C LEU A 9 7.75 2.94 -3.90
N GLY A 10 7.95 2.86 -5.22
CA GLY A 10 8.63 1.76 -5.94
C GLY A 10 8.22 0.34 -5.53
N CYS A 11 7.04 0.22 -4.90
CA CYS A 11 6.54 -1.00 -4.30
C CYS A 11 5.42 -1.49 -5.19
N GLY A 12 5.55 -2.70 -5.72
CA GLY A 12 4.45 -3.31 -6.46
C GLY A 12 3.27 -3.63 -5.53
N ALA A 13 2.04 -3.51 -6.04
CA ALA A 13 0.83 -3.96 -5.35
C ALA A 13 0.96 -5.39 -4.81
N ALA A 14 1.54 -6.31 -5.60
CA ALA A 14 1.80 -7.69 -5.18
C ALA A 14 2.76 -7.79 -3.98
N ARG A 15 3.81 -6.96 -3.93
CA ARG A 15 4.75 -6.95 -2.79
C ARG A 15 4.09 -6.40 -1.54
N PHE A 16 3.27 -5.36 -1.68
CA PHE A 16 2.51 -4.81 -0.56
C PHE A 16 1.49 -5.81 0.00
N GLU A 17 0.82 -6.58 -0.86
CA GLU A 17 -0.08 -7.66 -0.44
C GLU A 17 0.66 -8.80 0.28
N GLU A 18 1.84 -9.20 -0.23
CA GLU A 18 2.72 -10.20 0.39
C GLU A 18 3.11 -9.78 1.82
N LEU A 19 3.63 -8.55 1.98
CA LEU A 19 4.01 -7.99 3.28
C LEU A 19 2.80 -7.86 4.22
N GLY A 20 1.65 -7.46 3.69
CA GLY A 20 0.38 -7.47 4.43
C GLY A 20 0.06 -8.86 4.98
N ARG A 21 0.15 -9.89 4.14
CA ARG A 21 -0.13 -11.28 4.52
C ARG A 21 0.85 -11.79 5.59
N GLU A 22 2.14 -11.47 5.47
CA GLU A 22 3.16 -11.80 6.48
C GLU A 22 2.85 -11.15 7.83
N ALA A 23 2.36 -9.91 7.82
CA ALA A 23 1.91 -9.19 9.01
C ALA A 23 0.51 -9.63 9.51
N GLY A 24 -0.13 -10.63 8.87
CA GLY A 24 -1.46 -11.11 9.23
C GLY A 24 -2.60 -10.15 8.85
N LEU A 25 -2.36 -9.27 7.88
CA LEU A 25 -3.32 -8.29 7.33
C LEU A 25 -3.80 -8.74 5.95
N ARG A 26 -5.07 -8.43 5.64
CA ARG A 26 -5.62 -8.57 4.30
C ARG A 26 -5.61 -7.21 3.61
N LEU A 27 -4.56 -6.96 2.85
CA LEU A 27 -4.43 -5.80 1.98
C LEU A 27 -4.82 -6.21 0.56
N ALA A 28 -5.38 -5.27 -0.21
CA ALA A 28 -5.78 -5.52 -1.59
C ALA A 28 -5.31 -4.35 -2.45
N GLY A 29 -4.26 -4.57 -3.23
CA GLY A 29 -3.61 -3.59 -4.07
C GLY A 29 -3.20 -2.34 -3.29
N ASN A 30 -3.58 -1.19 -3.84
CA ASN A 30 -3.22 0.12 -3.32
C ASN A 30 -4.27 0.72 -2.34
N ARG A 31 -5.28 -0.05 -1.95
CA ARG A 31 -6.39 0.45 -1.12
C ARG A 31 -6.38 -0.20 0.26
N ILE A 32 -6.54 0.64 1.28
CA ILE A 32 -6.71 0.21 2.67
C ILE A 32 -8.11 0.56 3.13
N ILE A 33 -8.82 -0.46 3.59
CA ILE A 33 -10.15 -0.31 4.19
C ILE A 33 -10.04 -0.61 5.68
N THR A 34 -10.00 0.45 6.49
CA THR A 34 -10.14 0.34 7.94
C THR A 34 -11.63 0.39 8.29
N HIS A 35 -12.12 -0.65 8.96
CA HIS A 35 -13.45 -0.62 9.57
C HIS A 35 -13.37 0.10 10.92
N TYR A 36 -14.47 0.65 11.42
CA TYR A 36 -14.51 1.43 12.68
C TYR A 36 -14.09 0.64 13.93
N GLN A 37 -13.89 -0.69 13.80
CA GLN A 37 -13.49 -1.59 14.88
C GLN A 37 -12.02 -2.05 14.76
N ILE A 38 -11.18 -1.31 14.04
CA ILE A 38 -9.77 -1.67 13.95
C ILE A 38 -9.10 -1.54 15.33
N GLY A 39 -8.50 -2.63 15.81
CA GLY A 39 -7.72 -2.64 17.05
C GLY A 39 -6.33 -2.04 16.86
N GLU A 40 -5.74 -1.51 17.93
CA GLU A 40 -4.38 -0.94 17.90
C GLU A 40 -3.33 -1.91 17.33
N GLU A 41 -3.49 -3.21 17.59
CA GLU A 41 -2.56 -4.23 17.10
C GLU A 41 -2.52 -4.28 15.57
N ALA A 42 -3.67 -4.16 14.90
CA ALA A 42 -3.73 -4.12 13.45
C ALA A 42 -3.07 -2.85 12.89
N VAL A 43 -3.19 -1.72 13.59
CA VAL A 43 -2.50 -0.47 13.23
C VAL A 43 -0.99 -0.62 13.38
N ARG A 44 -0.50 -1.23 14.47
CA ARG A 44 0.94 -1.50 14.69
C ARG A 44 1.52 -2.44 13.63
N ARG A 45 0.77 -3.47 13.24
CA ARG A 45 1.16 -4.38 12.14
C ARG A 45 1.25 -3.64 10.81
N LEU A 46 0.27 -2.77 10.54
CA LEU A 46 0.26 -1.95 9.33
C LEU A 46 1.46 -0.99 9.30
N GLU A 47 1.80 -0.38 10.43
CA GLU A 47 3.00 0.45 10.57
C GLU A 47 4.28 -0.34 10.24
N GLY A 48 4.39 -1.59 10.69
CA GLY A 48 5.51 -2.47 10.35
C GLY A 48 5.64 -2.70 8.84
N VAL A 49 4.52 -2.96 8.16
CA VAL A 49 4.50 -3.11 6.69
C VAL A 49 5.01 -1.85 6.01
N PHE A 50 4.54 -0.66 6.42
CA PHE A 50 5.01 0.60 5.85
C PHE A 50 6.50 0.86 6.09
N ARG A 51 7.02 0.54 7.27
CA ARG A 51 8.46 0.67 7.55
C ARG A 51 9.29 -0.24 6.65
N THR A 52 8.85 -1.47 6.42
CA THR A 52 9.52 -2.40 5.50
C THR A 52 9.51 -1.85 4.07
N VAL A 53 8.37 -1.36 3.59
CA VAL A 53 8.28 -0.74 2.26
C VAL A 53 9.20 0.46 2.13
N ALA A 54 9.25 1.34 3.14
CA ALA A 54 10.13 2.51 3.13
C ALA A 54 11.63 2.12 3.15
N ALA A 55 11.99 1.08 3.90
CA ALA A 55 13.37 0.56 3.91
C ALA A 55 13.75 -0.11 2.57
N GLU A 56 12.81 -0.83 1.95
CA GLU A 56 12.99 -1.41 0.61
C GLU A 56 13.14 -0.33 -0.46
N GLU A 57 12.44 0.80 -0.33
CA GLU A 57 12.62 1.98 -1.20
C GLU A 57 14.02 2.60 -1.11
N GLU A 58 14.51 2.80 0.12
CA GLU A 58 15.85 3.33 0.35
C GLU A 58 16.93 2.39 -0.21
N ALA A 59 16.71 1.07 -0.13
CA ALA A 59 17.61 0.06 -0.69
C ALA A 59 17.47 -0.09 -2.23
N GLY A 60 16.27 0.16 -2.77
CA GLY A 60 15.89 -0.06 -4.17
C GLY A 60 16.22 1.08 -5.13
N GLY A 61 16.68 2.23 -4.62
CA GLY A 61 17.32 3.28 -5.43
C GLY A 61 16.58 3.66 -6.71
N ARG A 62 15.44 4.36 -6.59
CA ARG A 62 14.76 5.12 -7.67
C ARG A 62 14.77 4.42 -9.04
N GLY A 63 14.04 3.31 -9.15
CA GLY A 63 14.00 2.48 -10.35
C GLY A 63 12.60 2.16 -10.89
N GLY A 64 11.94 3.15 -11.51
CA GLY A 64 11.16 2.93 -12.74
C GLY A 64 9.77 2.27 -12.66
N ALA A 65 8.77 3.05 -13.09
CA ALA A 65 7.38 2.68 -13.33
C ALA A 65 7.15 1.39 -14.14
N ALA A 66 6.14 0.62 -13.71
CA ALA A 66 5.24 -0.12 -14.59
C ALA A 66 3.82 -0.03 -14.02
N ALA A 67 3.17 1.11 -14.24
CA ALA A 67 1.73 1.21 -14.17
C ALA A 67 1.14 0.33 -15.29
N GLN A 68 0.54 -0.80 -14.91
CA GLN A 68 -0.44 -1.50 -15.75
C GLN A 68 -1.70 -1.73 -14.91
N GLY A 69 -2.57 -0.73 -15.00
CA GLY A 69 -4.02 -0.89 -15.10
C GLY A 69 -4.76 -1.58 -13.95
N GLU A 70 -5.21 -0.79 -12.98
CA GLU A 70 -6.62 -0.84 -12.62
C GLU A 70 -7.19 0.57 -12.72
N SER A 71 -8.16 0.71 -13.61
CA SER A 71 -8.83 1.96 -13.96
C SER A 71 -9.25 2.71 -12.71
N GLY A 72 -8.70 3.92 -12.55
CA GLY A 72 -9.12 4.87 -11.54
C GLY A 72 -10.59 5.23 -11.73
N SER A 73 -11.47 4.51 -11.04
CA SER A 73 -12.79 4.98 -10.64
C SER A 73 -12.84 5.05 -9.11
N GLY A 74 -11.79 5.63 -8.51
CA GLY A 74 -11.86 6.13 -7.15
C GLY A 74 -12.42 7.56 -7.18
N PRO A 75 -13.31 7.96 -6.26
CA PRO A 75 -13.98 9.27 -6.26
C PRO A 75 -13.05 10.48 -6.01
N TYR A 76 -11.73 10.26 -6.06
CA TYR A 76 -10.68 11.24 -5.80
C TYR A 76 -9.71 11.42 -6.98
N GLY A 77 -9.92 10.72 -8.11
CA GLY A 77 -9.02 10.77 -9.27
C GLY A 77 -9.22 11.96 -10.21
N ASP A 78 -10.36 12.66 -10.09
CA ASP A 78 -10.70 13.78 -10.96
C ASP A 78 -11.29 14.91 -10.12
N ARG A 79 -10.50 15.94 -9.84
CA ARG A 79 -11.01 17.26 -9.47
C ARG A 79 -10.43 18.28 -10.44
N PRO A 80 -11.25 19.18 -11.00
CA PRO A 80 -10.82 20.23 -11.92
C PRO A 80 -9.89 21.24 -11.27
#